data_AF-A0A5J6TXN6-F1
#
_entry.id   AF-A0A5J6TXN6-F1
#
_cell.length_a   1.000
_cell.length_b   1.000
_cell.length_c   1.000
_cell.angle_alpha   90.00
_cell.angle_beta   90.00
_cell.angle_gamma   90.00
#
_symmetry.space_group_name_H-M   'P 1'
#
loop_
_entity.id
_entity.type
_entity.pdbx_description
1 polymer ?
#
loop_
_entity_poly.entity_id
_entity_poly.type
_entity_poly.pdbx_seq_one_letter_code
_entity_poly.pdbx_strand_id
1 'polypeptide(L)'
;MAGRTGAVQRPGNARRAGDGLKLHRRAVRLDGRPCTLVGLRPGTAVRFGTNRFHGTWHVLSDRHGARVLGRLLWGLSYQARPGTLLVVDRPFLVPTPFDADPPDPIVLVPGWCTPFGRRAARDLARRLPLRAAPDGTVRWRTHGLDAALRGEPDRGRDSWRWPERSRIDRTHGLLALAPSTPREARLWAVAAARLDTSGLYDMDYTYLGEWDHGHPGEIQVFRDFHRDVSTARRARAEILAGPGAPADAAELRPLIWRRHGAIGRGRSRRVRNCRPLGRADAAALEAAGVQTLDTLARIGAVEAYLLLRDARCRPDEALLWSLEAAVAGTGPGDVPPGRRAELLRELATRTRRPGRAPGR
;
A
#
# COMPACT_ATOMS: atom_id res chain seq x y z
N MET A 1 16.79 38.93 0.83
CA MET A 1 15.97 38.28 1.88
C MET A 1 15.82 36.79 1.54
N ALA A 2 16.60 35.92 2.19
CA ALA A 2 16.59 34.48 1.93
C ALA A 2 15.41 33.82 2.65
N GLY A 3 14.50 33.21 1.88
CA GLY A 3 13.36 32.47 2.39
C GLY A 3 13.82 31.24 3.19
N ARG A 4 13.41 31.16 4.47
CA ARG A 4 13.55 29.95 5.28
C ARG A 4 12.73 28.83 4.66
N THR A 5 13.37 27.98 3.86
CA THR A 5 12.84 26.67 3.47
C THR A 5 12.48 25.91 4.75
N GLY A 6 11.19 25.62 4.94
CA GLY A 6 10.69 24.89 6.10
C GLY A 6 11.48 23.60 6.29
N ALA A 7 11.97 23.36 7.51
CA ALA A 7 12.88 22.27 7.79
C ALA A 7 12.29 20.92 7.31
N VAL A 8 12.98 20.25 6.39
CA VAL A 8 12.63 18.89 5.94
C VAL A 8 12.85 17.92 7.10
N GLN A 9 12.00 16.88 7.20
CA GLN A 9 12.16 15.84 8.22
C GLN A 9 13.51 15.11 8.02
N ARG A 10 14.30 14.96 9.10
CA ARG A 10 15.55 14.18 9.04
C ARG A 10 15.26 12.73 8.59
N PRO A 11 16.12 12.09 7.77
CA PRO A 11 15.85 10.78 7.17
C PRO A 11 15.41 9.69 8.16
N GLY A 12 16.04 9.62 9.34
CA GLY A 12 15.69 8.64 10.37
C GLY A 12 14.27 8.79 10.95
N ASN A 13 13.67 9.98 10.87
CA ASN A 13 12.30 10.21 11.30
C ASN A 13 11.29 10.07 10.15
N ALA A 14 11.72 10.12 8.89
CA ALA A 14 10.82 10.13 7.73
C ALA A 14 9.92 8.89 7.65
N ARG A 15 10.47 7.71 8.03
CA ARG A 15 9.78 6.41 8.01
C ARG A 15 9.19 6.00 9.37
N ARG A 16 9.22 6.88 10.37
CA ARG A 16 8.76 6.53 11.72
C ARG A 16 7.24 6.62 11.79
N ALA A 17 6.59 5.51 12.18
CA ALA A 17 5.16 5.44 12.49
C ALA A 17 4.87 5.17 13.98
N GLY A 18 5.82 5.50 14.85
CA GLY A 18 5.70 5.34 16.31
C GLY A 18 5.16 6.58 17.01
N ASP A 19 5.06 6.53 18.34
CA ASP A 19 4.63 7.66 19.16
C ASP A 19 5.45 8.94 18.93
N GLY A 20 4.77 10.09 19.05
CA GLY A 20 5.39 11.40 19.00
C GLY A 20 5.68 11.91 17.59
N LEU A 21 4.79 11.64 16.63
CA LEU A 21 4.89 12.18 15.27
C LEU A 21 4.97 13.71 15.33
N LYS A 22 5.83 14.30 14.51
CA LYS A 22 5.91 15.76 14.39
C LYS A 22 5.03 16.22 13.24
N LEU A 23 3.99 16.97 13.56
CA LEU A 23 3.02 17.49 12.60
C LEU A 23 3.14 19.02 12.49
N HIS A 24 2.85 19.56 11.32
CA HIS A 24 2.80 21.01 11.11
C HIS A 24 1.44 21.56 11.53
N ARG A 25 1.46 22.67 12.25
CA ARG A 25 0.25 23.40 12.69
C ARG A 25 0.09 24.66 11.87
N ARG A 26 -1.14 24.98 11.48
CA ARG A 26 -1.52 26.25 10.86
C ARG A 26 -2.82 26.78 11.44
N ALA A 27 -2.88 28.07 11.75
CA ALA A 27 -4.11 28.78 12.07
C ALA A 27 -4.73 29.28 10.77
N VAL A 28 -6.01 28.99 10.57
CA VAL A 28 -6.78 29.43 9.39
C VAL A 28 -8.16 29.90 9.81
N ARG A 29 -8.87 30.55 8.89
CA ARG A 29 -10.31 30.81 9.02
C ARG A 29 -11.07 30.00 7.97
N LEU A 30 -12.00 29.15 8.40
CA LEU A 30 -12.88 28.36 7.56
C LEU A 30 -14.34 28.64 7.96
N ASP A 31 -15.19 28.96 7.00
CA ASP A 31 -16.57 29.39 7.25
C ASP A 31 -16.68 30.52 8.28
N GLY A 32 -15.74 31.46 8.22
CA GLY A 32 -15.63 32.57 9.17
C GLY A 32 -15.17 32.19 10.59
N ARG A 33 -14.85 30.92 10.86
CA ARG A 33 -14.44 30.45 12.19
C ARG A 33 -12.93 30.19 12.26
N PRO A 34 -12.26 30.49 13.38
CA PRO A 34 -10.87 30.10 13.58
C PRO A 34 -10.76 28.57 13.63
N CYS A 35 -9.82 28.02 12.88
CA CYS A 35 -9.52 26.59 12.88
C CYS A 35 -8.01 26.37 12.97
N THR A 36 -7.64 25.25 13.59
CA THR A 36 -6.26 24.75 13.60
C THR A 36 -6.16 23.58 12.63
N LEU A 37 -5.44 23.78 11.53
CA LEU A 37 -5.06 22.69 10.64
C LEU A 37 -3.78 22.03 11.14
N VAL A 38 -3.83 20.72 11.29
CA VAL A 38 -2.67 19.90 11.59
C VAL A 38 -2.39 19.03 10.36
N GLY A 39 -1.17 19.04 9.85
CA GLY A 39 -0.81 18.30 8.64
C GLY A 39 0.51 17.55 8.79
N LEU A 40 0.70 16.55 7.93
CA LEU A 40 1.98 15.85 7.84
C LEU A 40 3.10 16.83 7.45
N ARG A 41 4.28 16.63 8.01
CA ARG A 41 5.48 17.42 7.71
C ARG A 41 6.08 17.01 6.36
N PRO A 42 6.60 17.95 5.54
CA PRO A 42 7.38 17.59 4.36
C PRO A 42 8.53 16.64 4.72
N GLY A 43 8.62 15.54 3.98
CA GLY A 43 9.59 14.46 4.21
C GLY A 43 9.05 13.28 5.02
N THR A 44 7.81 13.30 5.53
CA THR A 44 7.17 12.06 6.00
C THR A 44 6.98 11.11 4.81
N ALA A 45 7.52 9.90 4.91
CA ALA A 45 7.60 8.91 3.84
C ALA A 45 6.34 8.04 3.78
N VAL A 46 5.19 8.68 3.55
CA VAL A 46 3.87 8.02 3.45
C VAL A 46 3.22 8.42 2.14
N ARG A 47 2.40 7.54 1.57
CA ARG A 47 1.59 7.85 0.39
C ARG A 47 0.20 7.26 0.56
N PHE A 48 -0.80 8.05 0.19
CA PHE A 48 -2.20 7.65 0.19
C PHE A 48 -2.81 7.86 -1.19
N GLY A 49 -3.72 6.99 -1.60
CA GLY A 49 -4.68 7.22 -2.68
C GLY A 49 -6.09 7.32 -2.12
N THR A 50 -7.01 7.82 -2.93
CA THR A 50 -8.44 7.78 -2.62
C THR A 50 -9.24 7.48 -3.87
N ASN A 51 -10.32 6.72 -3.77
CA ASN A 51 -11.27 6.53 -4.86
C ASN A 51 -12.68 6.29 -4.32
N ARG A 52 -13.64 6.22 -5.24
CA ARG A 52 -14.98 5.68 -4.97
C ARG A 52 -15.18 4.42 -5.80
N PHE A 53 -15.52 3.31 -5.15
CA PHE A 53 -15.79 2.05 -5.82
C PHE A 53 -16.88 1.28 -5.07
N HIS A 54 -17.79 0.62 -5.79
CA HIS A 54 -19.01 0.00 -5.21
C HIS A 54 -19.79 0.87 -4.21
N GLY A 55 -19.87 2.18 -4.48
CA GLY A 55 -20.57 3.13 -3.61
C GLY A 55 -19.76 3.65 -2.43
N THR A 56 -18.69 2.95 -2.04
CA THR A 56 -17.81 3.21 -0.88
C THR A 56 -16.65 4.13 -1.23
N TRP A 57 -16.31 5.04 -0.31
CA TRP A 57 -15.08 5.85 -0.41
C TRP A 57 -13.90 5.12 0.24
N HIS A 58 -12.79 4.98 -0.47
CA HIS A 58 -11.60 4.32 0.07
C HIS A 58 -10.47 5.30 0.36
N VAL A 59 -9.73 5.03 1.43
CA VAL A 59 -8.35 5.47 1.60
C VAL A 59 -7.43 4.29 1.34
N LEU A 60 -6.56 4.43 0.34
CA LEU A 60 -5.68 3.38 -0.15
C LEU A 60 -4.23 3.66 0.28
N SER A 61 -3.50 2.65 0.75
CA SER A 61 -2.11 2.82 1.18
C SER A 61 -1.32 1.50 1.15
N ASP A 62 -0.04 1.54 1.54
CA ASP A 62 0.64 0.38 2.10
C ASP A 62 0.39 0.25 3.62
N ARG A 63 0.93 -0.82 4.22
CA ARG A 63 0.87 -1.07 5.68
C ARG A 63 1.47 0.08 6.50
N HIS A 64 2.50 0.76 6.00
CA HIS A 64 3.14 1.86 6.72
C HIS A 64 2.21 3.08 6.82
N GLY A 65 1.59 3.48 5.70
CA GLY A 65 0.66 4.61 5.70
C GLY A 65 -0.62 4.33 6.49
N ALA A 66 -1.13 3.09 6.52
CA ALA A 66 -2.25 2.73 7.39
C ALA A 66 -1.91 2.85 8.89
N ARG A 67 -0.68 2.45 9.30
CA ARG A 67 -0.19 2.70 10.66
C ARG A 67 -0.09 4.19 10.98
N VAL A 68 0.37 5.01 10.03
CA VAL A 68 0.40 6.47 10.22
C VAL A 68 -1.02 7.03 10.35
N LEU A 69 -1.96 6.61 9.50
CA LEU A 69 -3.37 7.01 9.59
C LEU A 69 -3.97 6.61 10.95
N GLY A 70 -3.69 5.40 11.44
CA GLY A 70 -4.09 4.97 12.77
C GLY A 70 -3.54 5.87 13.88
N ARG A 71 -2.26 6.28 13.80
CA ARG A 71 -1.67 7.25 14.75
C ARG A 71 -2.34 8.62 14.69
N LEU A 72 -2.69 9.09 13.49
CA LEU A 72 -3.40 10.35 13.31
C LEU A 72 -4.77 10.31 13.99
N LEU A 73 -5.58 9.29 13.70
CA LEU A 73 -6.90 9.06 14.29
C LEU A 73 -6.85 8.87 15.81
N TRP A 74 -5.90 8.05 16.31
CA TRP A 74 -5.76 7.82 17.75
C TRP A 74 -5.41 9.12 18.47
N GLY A 75 -4.40 9.85 18.01
CA GLY A 75 -4.03 11.11 18.63
C GLY A 75 -5.15 12.16 18.53
N LEU A 76 -5.96 12.13 17.46
CA LEU A 76 -7.11 13.03 17.30
C LEU A 76 -8.14 12.79 18.42
N SER A 77 -8.37 11.53 18.78
CA SER A 77 -9.31 11.19 19.85
C SER A 77 -8.95 11.75 21.24
N TYR A 78 -7.67 12.08 21.49
CA TYR A 78 -7.19 12.62 22.76
C TYR A 78 -6.83 14.10 22.72
N GLN A 79 -6.39 14.59 21.56
CA GLN A 79 -5.80 15.94 21.43
C GLN A 79 -6.69 16.92 20.66
N ALA A 80 -7.82 16.47 20.10
CA ALA A 80 -8.74 17.36 19.41
C ALA A 80 -9.29 18.43 20.36
N ARG A 81 -9.25 19.69 19.88
CA ARG A 81 -9.99 20.82 20.44
C ARG A 81 -11.02 21.29 19.41
N PRO A 82 -12.08 22.01 19.80
CA PRO A 82 -12.99 22.62 18.83
C PRO A 82 -12.25 23.41 17.75
N GLY A 83 -12.59 23.15 16.48
CA GLY A 83 -11.92 23.77 15.32
C GLY A 83 -10.61 23.09 14.89
N THR A 84 -10.28 21.91 15.42
CA THR A 84 -9.09 21.14 14.98
C THR A 84 -9.44 20.26 13.78
N LEU A 85 -8.63 20.32 12.71
CA LEU A 85 -8.74 19.44 11.56
C LEU A 85 -7.38 18.83 11.24
N LEU A 86 -7.33 17.55 10.88
CA LEU A 86 -6.14 16.93 10.30
C LEU A 86 -6.27 16.87 8.79
N VAL A 87 -5.21 17.22 8.06
CA VAL A 87 -5.21 17.24 6.60
C VAL A 87 -4.03 16.46 6.04
N VAL A 88 -4.35 15.50 5.15
CA VAL A 88 -3.38 14.82 4.28
C VAL A 88 -3.55 15.41 2.88
N ASP A 89 -2.62 16.29 2.53
CA ASP A 89 -2.66 17.08 1.31
C ASP A 89 -1.76 16.50 0.21
N ARG A 90 -1.86 17.05 -1.01
CA ARG A 90 -1.22 16.62 -2.26
C ARG A 90 0.20 16.06 -2.16
N PRO A 91 1.14 16.62 -1.37
CA PRO A 91 2.50 16.06 -1.25
C PRO A 91 2.55 14.61 -0.73
N PHE A 92 1.49 14.14 -0.08
CA PHE A 92 1.35 12.79 0.47
C PHE A 92 0.35 11.94 -0.31
N LEU A 93 -0.19 12.47 -1.40
CA LEU A 93 -1.17 11.77 -2.22
C LEU A 93 -0.55 11.24 -3.50
N VAL A 94 -1.02 10.09 -3.93
CA VAL A 94 -0.68 9.46 -5.20
C VAL A 94 -1.96 9.08 -5.93
N PRO A 95 -1.92 8.99 -7.27
CA PRO A 95 -3.01 8.41 -8.03
C PRO A 95 -3.39 7.03 -7.51
N THR A 96 -4.62 6.64 -7.78
CA THR A 96 -5.12 5.31 -7.44
C THR A 96 -4.21 4.21 -8.02
N PRO A 97 -4.02 3.10 -7.30
CA PRO A 97 -3.15 2.00 -7.73
C PRO A 97 -3.74 1.18 -8.90
N PHE A 98 -4.92 1.55 -9.41
CA PHE A 98 -5.65 0.76 -10.41
C PHE A 98 -5.69 1.45 -11.78
N ASP A 99 -6.22 2.67 -11.83
CA ASP A 99 -6.47 3.48 -13.03
C ASP A 99 -5.68 4.80 -13.07
N ALA A 100 -4.87 5.07 -12.04
CA ALA A 100 -4.11 6.30 -11.87
C ALA A 100 -4.98 7.56 -11.96
N ASP A 101 -6.20 7.48 -11.45
CA ASP A 101 -7.06 8.63 -11.23
C ASP A 101 -6.49 9.54 -10.13
N PRO A 102 -6.70 10.86 -10.24
CA PRO A 102 -6.20 11.81 -9.26
C PRO A 102 -6.89 11.58 -7.90
N PRO A 103 -6.12 11.61 -6.80
CA PRO A 103 -6.67 11.46 -5.46
C PRO A 103 -7.28 12.78 -4.96
N ASP A 104 -8.28 12.67 -4.07
CA ASP A 104 -8.80 13.77 -3.28
C ASP A 104 -7.99 13.89 -1.97
N PRO A 105 -7.69 15.10 -1.49
CA PRO A 105 -7.13 15.29 -0.15
C PRO A 105 -8.04 14.75 0.96
N ILE A 106 -7.41 14.12 1.95
CA ILE A 106 -8.10 13.49 3.07
C ILE A 106 -8.14 14.49 4.23
N VAL A 107 -9.33 14.65 4.82
CA VAL A 107 -9.55 15.51 5.99
C VAL A 107 -10.12 14.66 7.12
N LEU A 108 -9.41 14.55 8.24
CA LEU A 108 -9.95 13.91 9.44
C LEU A 108 -10.60 14.99 10.31
N VAL A 109 -11.89 14.83 10.55
CA VAL A 109 -12.72 15.79 11.27
C VAL A 109 -13.16 15.17 12.60
N PRO A 110 -12.80 15.73 13.76
CA PRO A 110 -13.35 15.28 15.03
C PRO A 110 -14.80 15.74 15.15
N GLY A 111 -15.73 14.97 14.57
CA GLY A 111 -17.14 15.34 14.38
C GLY A 111 -17.89 15.63 15.68
N TRP A 112 -17.41 15.11 16.81
CA TRP A 112 -17.94 15.42 18.15
C TRP A 112 -17.71 16.87 18.62
N CYS A 113 -16.72 17.58 18.06
CA CYS A 113 -16.36 18.92 18.55
C CYS A 113 -15.99 19.94 17.46
N THR A 114 -15.89 19.52 16.20
CA THR A 114 -15.53 20.42 15.08
C THR A 114 -16.58 20.33 13.97
N PRO A 115 -17.44 21.35 13.84
CA PRO A 115 -18.35 21.47 12.71
C PRO A 115 -17.56 21.61 11.40
N PHE A 116 -17.89 20.79 10.42
CA PHE A 116 -17.28 20.85 9.09
C PHE A 116 -18.36 20.67 8.03
N GLY A 117 -18.88 21.79 7.53
CA GLY A 117 -19.90 21.84 6.49
C GLY A 117 -19.35 22.26 5.12
N ARG A 118 -20.23 22.36 4.12
CA ARG A 118 -19.87 22.70 2.73
C ARG A 118 -19.04 23.97 2.59
N ARG A 119 -19.38 25.04 3.33
CA ARG A 119 -18.63 26.31 3.30
C ARG A 119 -17.20 26.14 3.82
N ALA A 120 -17.03 25.45 4.94
CA ALA A 120 -15.70 25.16 5.51
C ALA A 120 -14.87 24.27 4.58
N ALA A 121 -15.48 23.26 3.96
CA ALA A 121 -14.82 22.40 2.98
C ALA A 121 -14.39 23.18 1.73
N ARG A 122 -15.23 24.06 1.19
CA ARG A 122 -14.89 24.95 0.08
C ARG A 122 -13.72 25.88 0.43
N ASP A 123 -13.75 26.48 1.63
CA ASP A 123 -12.68 27.35 2.10
C ASP A 123 -11.36 26.61 2.26
N LEU A 124 -11.40 25.37 2.75
CA LEU A 124 -10.22 24.51 2.86
C LEU A 124 -9.69 24.13 1.48
N ALA A 125 -10.56 23.68 0.57
CA ALA A 125 -10.18 23.26 -0.78
C ALA A 125 -9.44 24.38 -1.54
N ARG A 126 -9.87 25.63 -1.41
CA ARG A 126 -9.19 26.81 -2.01
C ARG A 126 -7.80 27.10 -1.43
N ARG A 127 -7.51 26.62 -0.23
CA ARG A 127 -6.21 26.79 0.43
C ARG A 127 -5.24 25.65 0.10
N LEU A 128 -5.71 24.55 -0.51
CA LEU A 128 -4.86 23.41 -0.86
C LEU A 128 -4.20 23.61 -2.24
N PRO A 129 -2.92 23.22 -2.41
CA PRO A 129 -2.08 22.63 -1.38
C PRO A 129 -1.55 23.67 -0.37
N LEU A 130 -1.31 23.26 0.87
CA LEU A 130 -0.80 24.09 1.96
C LEU A 130 0.66 24.50 1.72
N ARG A 131 0.86 25.52 0.88
CA ARG A 131 2.18 26.05 0.48
C ARG A 131 2.82 26.97 1.52
N ALA A 132 2.00 27.64 2.33
CA ALA A 132 2.50 28.55 3.36
C ALA A 132 3.32 27.81 4.43
N ALA A 133 4.33 28.50 4.95
CA ALA A 133 5.10 28.03 6.10
C ALA A 133 4.15 27.68 7.27
N PRO A 134 4.44 26.66 8.07
CA PRO A 134 3.63 26.33 9.23
C PRO A 134 3.83 27.37 10.36
N ASP A 135 2.79 27.61 11.14
CA ASP A 135 2.83 28.47 12.35
C ASP A 135 3.45 27.75 13.56
N GLY A 136 3.85 26.49 13.38
CA GLY A 136 4.50 25.71 14.43
C GLY A 136 4.49 24.22 14.16
N THR A 137 5.03 23.48 15.12
CA THR A 137 5.04 22.02 15.15
C THR A 137 4.25 21.53 16.35
N VAL A 138 3.39 20.54 16.15
CA VAL A 138 2.73 19.79 17.21
C VAL A 138 3.41 18.42 17.32
N ARG A 139 3.69 17.99 18.55
CA ARG A 139 4.11 16.62 18.82
C ARG A 139 2.85 15.79 19.08
N TRP A 140 2.46 15.02 18.07
CA TRP A 140 1.27 14.18 18.08
C TRP A 140 1.52 12.94 18.93
N ARG A 141 0.93 12.92 20.12
CA ARG A 141 1.04 11.79 21.05
C ARG A 141 -0.02 10.74 20.78
N THR A 142 0.36 9.49 20.91
CA THR A 142 -0.49 8.30 20.70
C THR A 142 -0.34 7.33 21.85
N HIS A 143 -0.32 7.87 23.07
CA HIS A 143 -0.23 7.08 24.30
C HIS A 143 -1.32 6.01 24.32
N GLY A 144 -0.95 4.78 24.67
CA GLY A 144 -1.87 3.65 24.75
C GLY A 144 -2.13 2.91 23.44
N LEU A 145 -1.84 3.49 22.26
CA LEU A 145 -2.12 2.77 20.99
C LEU A 145 -1.31 1.49 20.87
N ASP A 146 -0.02 1.52 21.21
CA ASP A 146 0.83 0.32 21.15
C ASP A 146 0.36 -0.78 22.10
N ALA A 147 -0.20 -0.42 23.25
CA ALA A 147 -0.80 -1.38 24.16
C ALA A 147 -2.11 -1.94 23.59
N ALA A 148 -2.97 -1.08 23.03
CA ALA A 148 -4.21 -1.50 22.38
C ALA A 148 -3.97 -2.45 21.20
N LEU A 149 -2.88 -2.26 20.44
CA LEU A 149 -2.51 -3.14 19.33
C LEU A 149 -2.03 -4.53 19.79
N ARG A 150 -1.48 -4.64 21.00
CA ARG A 150 -1.06 -5.92 21.59
C ARG A 150 -2.21 -6.70 22.22
N GLY A 151 -3.29 -6.02 22.60
CA GLY A 151 -4.47 -6.69 23.14
C GLY A 151 -5.18 -7.54 22.08
N GLU A 152 -5.78 -8.64 22.53
CA GLU A 152 -6.76 -9.41 21.76
C GLU A 152 -7.86 -8.46 21.24
N PRO A 153 -8.28 -8.56 19.96
CA PRO A 153 -9.46 -7.85 19.48
C PRO A 153 -10.69 -8.32 20.26
N ASP A 154 -11.27 -7.46 21.10
CA ASP A 154 -12.54 -7.77 21.76
C ASP A 154 -13.70 -7.65 20.75
N ARG A 155 -13.86 -8.70 19.94
CA ARG A 155 -14.91 -8.81 18.92
C ARG A 155 -16.33 -8.79 19.50
N GLY A 156 -16.50 -8.98 20.81
CA GLY A 156 -17.81 -8.95 21.46
C GLY A 156 -18.23 -7.55 21.92
N ARG A 157 -17.27 -6.72 22.33
CA ARG A 157 -17.53 -5.39 22.93
C ARG A 157 -17.44 -4.24 21.94
N ASP A 158 -16.76 -4.44 20.82
CA ASP A 158 -16.44 -3.38 19.85
C ASP A 158 -17.29 -3.36 18.56
N SER A 159 -18.11 -4.37 18.23
CA SER A 159 -18.65 -4.47 16.86
C SER A 159 -20.17 -4.62 16.65
N TRP A 160 -21.07 -4.53 17.65
CA TRP A 160 -22.48 -4.89 17.39
C TRP A 160 -23.59 -4.04 18.04
N ARG A 161 -23.31 -2.91 18.71
CA ARG A 161 -24.35 -2.23 19.52
C ARG A 161 -24.39 -0.70 19.47
N TRP A 162 -23.72 -0.04 18.53
CA TRP A 162 -23.62 1.42 18.57
C TRP A 162 -24.05 2.05 17.26
N PRO A 163 -24.98 3.02 17.27
CA PRO A 163 -25.36 3.75 16.06
C PRO A 163 -24.14 4.55 15.60
N GLU A 164 -23.51 4.11 14.51
CA GLU A 164 -22.33 4.74 13.94
C GLU A 164 -22.73 6.04 13.23
N ARG A 165 -22.92 7.13 13.96
CA ARG A 165 -23.27 8.45 13.38
C ARG A 165 -22.11 9.15 12.67
N SER A 166 -21.07 8.41 12.31
CA SER A 166 -19.94 8.91 11.57
C SER A 166 -20.36 9.38 10.18
N ARG A 167 -19.53 10.22 9.57
CA ARG A 167 -19.74 10.67 8.21
C ARG A 167 -18.48 10.46 7.39
N ILE A 168 -18.62 9.73 6.28
CA ILE A 168 -17.61 9.66 5.23
C ILE A 168 -18.23 10.18 3.95
N ASP A 169 -17.76 11.33 3.49
CA ASP A 169 -18.33 12.00 2.33
C ASP A 169 -17.27 12.76 1.54
N ARG A 170 -17.51 12.88 0.23
CA ARG A 170 -16.74 13.77 -0.64
C ARG A 170 -17.46 15.10 -0.79
N THR A 171 -16.79 16.17 -0.37
CA THR A 171 -17.31 17.54 -0.50
C THR A 171 -16.22 18.47 -1.03
N HIS A 172 -16.51 19.19 -2.12
CA HIS A 172 -15.57 20.12 -2.77
C HIS A 172 -14.19 19.53 -3.12
N GLY A 173 -14.16 18.27 -3.55
CA GLY A 173 -12.91 17.58 -3.90
C GLY A 173 -12.05 17.20 -2.69
N LEU A 174 -12.65 17.15 -1.49
CA LEU A 174 -12.03 16.64 -0.26
C LEU A 174 -12.78 15.39 0.19
N LEU A 175 -12.06 14.35 0.59
CA LEU A 175 -12.63 13.20 1.29
C LEU A 175 -12.60 13.48 2.79
N ALA A 176 -13.76 13.73 3.39
CA ALA A 176 -13.89 13.96 4.82
C ALA A 176 -14.16 12.62 5.53
N LEU A 177 -13.31 12.28 6.50
CA LEU A 177 -13.52 11.19 7.45
C LEU A 177 -13.86 11.81 8.81
N ALA A 178 -15.13 11.73 9.21
CA ALA A 178 -15.64 12.40 10.39
C ALA A 178 -16.20 11.41 11.42
N PRO A 179 -15.35 10.82 12.28
CA PRO A 179 -15.84 10.10 13.45
C PRO A 179 -16.69 11.02 14.33
N SER A 180 -17.83 10.52 14.77
CA SER A 180 -18.85 11.16 15.61
C SER A 180 -18.48 11.19 17.09
N THR A 181 -17.56 10.33 17.55
CA THR A 181 -17.09 10.30 18.94
C THR A 181 -15.58 10.04 19.05
N PRO A 182 -14.93 10.41 20.17
CA PRO A 182 -13.54 10.01 20.42
C PRO A 182 -13.33 8.50 20.43
N ARG A 183 -14.32 7.71 20.91
CA ARG A 183 -14.23 6.25 20.92
C ARG A 183 -14.20 5.69 19.50
N GLU A 184 -15.09 6.15 18.64
CA GLU A 184 -15.14 5.74 17.24
C GLU A 184 -13.83 6.06 16.51
N ALA A 185 -13.24 7.24 16.75
CA ALA A 185 -11.91 7.57 16.22
C ALA A 185 -10.82 6.61 16.70
N ARG A 186 -10.88 6.10 17.94
CA ARG A 186 -9.95 5.07 18.45
C ARG A 186 -10.17 3.70 17.81
N LEU A 187 -11.43 3.32 17.57
CA LEU A 187 -11.76 2.07 16.90
C LEU A 187 -11.21 2.07 15.47
N TRP A 188 -11.48 3.14 14.71
CA TRP A 188 -10.91 3.32 13.37
C TRP A 188 -9.38 3.32 13.40
N ALA A 189 -8.79 3.95 14.42
CA ALA A 189 -7.34 3.98 14.57
C ALA A 189 -6.72 2.59 14.77
N VAL A 190 -7.30 1.78 15.66
CA VAL A 190 -6.84 0.41 15.93
C VAL A 190 -7.05 -0.47 14.71
N ALA A 191 -8.23 -0.39 14.08
CA ALA A 191 -8.55 -1.14 12.89
C ALA A 191 -7.56 -0.85 11.75
N ALA A 192 -7.33 0.44 11.44
CA ALA A 192 -6.35 0.86 10.43
C ALA A 192 -4.92 0.41 10.76
N ALA A 193 -4.49 0.50 12.02
CA ALA A 193 -3.13 0.16 12.43
C ALA A 193 -2.88 -1.36 12.51
N ARG A 194 -3.94 -2.18 12.61
CA ARG A 194 -3.86 -3.65 12.62
C ARG A 194 -3.76 -4.26 11.23
N LEU A 195 -4.14 -3.52 10.18
CA LEU A 195 -4.13 -4.06 8.82
C LEU A 195 -2.77 -4.71 8.45
N ASP A 196 -2.84 -5.90 7.87
CA ASP A 196 -1.69 -6.70 7.50
C ASP A 196 -1.83 -7.41 6.15
N THR A 197 -0.87 -7.14 5.27
CA THR A 197 -0.85 -7.64 3.89
C THR A 197 -0.11 -8.98 3.76
N SER A 198 0.15 -9.66 4.87
CA SER A 198 0.81 -10.97 4.91
C SER A 198 -0.13 -12.13 4.54
N GLY A 199 -1.44 -11.88 4.52
CA GLY A 199 -2.47 -12.85 4.17
C GLY A 199 -2.49 -13.25 2.69
N LEU A 200 -3.40 -14.17 2.36
CA LEU A 200 -3.48 -14.83 1.05
C LEU A 200 -3.69 -13.89 -0.14
N TYR A 201 -4.33 -12.73 0.07
CA TYR A 201 -4.73 -11.82 -1.01
C TYR A 201 -3.76 -10.65 -1.23
N ASP A 202 -2.60 -10.62 -0.54
CA ASP A 202 -1.62 -9.52 -0.58
C ASP A 202 -2.24 -8.11 -0.32
N MET A 203 -3.45 -8.09 0.26
CA MET A 203 -4.20 -6.91 0.66
C MET A 203 -4.96 -7.20 1.96
N ASP A 204 -5.35 -6.14 2.66
CA ASP A 204 -6.20 -6.19 3.84
C ASP A 204 -7.02 -4.90 3.95
N TYR A 205 -8.13 -4.93 4.66
CA TYR A 205 -9.03 -3.79 4.73
C TYR A 205 -9.85 -3.72 6.01
N THR A 206 -10.38 -2.53 6.29
CA THR A 206 -11.36 -2.33 7.34
C THR A 206 -12.36 -1.26 6.92
N TYR A 207 -13.62 -1.49 7.24
CA TYR A 207 -14.69 -0.55 6.96
C TYR A 207 -14.78 0.56 7.99
N LEU A 208 -15.29 1.70 7.56
CA LEU A 208 -15.57 2.89 8.36
C LEU A 208 -17.04 3.27 8.19
N GLY A 209 -17.76 3.41 9.30
CA GLY A 209 -19.16 3.86 9.30
C GLY A 209 -20.17 2.74 9.04
N GLU A 210 -21.45 3.11 9.10
CA GLU A 210 -22.60 2.20 9.30
C GLU A 210 -22.60 0.95 8.41
N TRP A 211 -23.05 -0.16 8.99
CA TRP A 211 -23.09 -1.48 8.38
C TRP A 211 -24.43 -1.79 7.69
N ASP A 212 -25.56 -1.29 8.22
CA ASP A 212 -26.91 -1.75 7.85
C ASP A 212 -27.36 -1.39 6.42
N HIS A 213 -26.68 -0.44 5.77
CA HIS A 213 -26.95 -0.02 4.39
C HIS A 213 -25.69 -0.02 3.49
N GLY A 214 -24.66 -0.76 3.92
CA GLY A 214 -23.32 -0.74 3.32
C GLY A 214 -22.44 0.37 3.89
N HIS A 215 -21.13 0.21 3.73
CA HIS A 215 -20.16 1.09 4.40
C HIS A 215 -19.90 2.38 3.62
N PRO A 216 -19.99 3.56 4.27
CA PRO A 216 -19.70 4.82 3.60
C PRO A 216 -18.19 5.03 3.37
N GLY A 217 -17.33 4.35 4.13
CA GLY A 217 -15.88 4.44 3.99
C GLY A 217 -15.15 3.11 4.21
N GLU A 218 -13.92 3.04 3.72
CA GLU A 218 -13.02 1.89 3.90
C GLU A 218 -11.55 2.32 3.86
N ILE A 219 -10.70 1.64 4.62
CA ILE A 219 -9.25 1.76 4.53
C ILE A 219 -8.71 0.45 3.96
N GLN A 220 -8.05 0.51 2.82
CA GLN A 220 -7.44 -0.65 2.17
C GLN A 220 -5.92 -0.51 2.12
N VAL A 221 -5.22 -1.60 2.43
CA VAL A 221 -3.77 -1.69 2.26
C VAL A 221 -3.41 -2.74 1.22
N PHE A 222 -2.39 -2.44 0.43
CA PHE A 222 -1.84 -3.35 -0.58
C PHE A 222 -0.35 -3.56 -0.30
N ARG A 223 0.10 -4.82 -0.41
CA ARG A 223 1.52 -5.16 -0.26
C ARG A 223 2.39 -4.41 -1.26
N ASP A 224 1.92 -4.37 -2.50
CA ASP A 224 2.61 -3.82 -3.66
C ASP A 224 2.10 -2.41 -4.02
N PHE A 225 1.48 -1.68 -3.08
CA PHE A 225 0.84 -0.37 -3.31
C PHE A 225 1.63 0.58 -4.22
N HIS A 226 2.89 0.89 -3.90
CA HIS A 226 3.71 1.82 -4.70
C HIS A 226 4.03 1.30 -6.10
N ARG A 227 4.15 -0.02 -6.24
CA ARG A 227 4.36 -0.70 -7.51
C ARG A 227 3.10 -0.63 -8.35
N ASP A 228 1.93 -0.84 -7.76
CA ASP A 228 0.65 -0.80 -8.45
C ASP A 228 0.35 0.63 -8.91
N VAL A 229 0.60 1.65 -8.08
CA VAL A 229 0.57 3.07 -8.49
C VAL A 229 1.47 3.35 -9.70
N SER A 230 2.69 2.81 -9.69
CA SER A 230 3.63 3.00 -10.83
C SER A 230 3.13 2.30 -12.09
N THR A 231 2.54 1.11 -11.93
CA THR A 231 1.97 0.31 -13.03
C THR A 231 0.75 1.00 -13.61
N ALA A 232 -0.13 1.55 -12.77
CA ALA A 232 -1.33 2.26 -13.19
C ALA A 232 -0.98 3.55 -13.95
N ARG A 233 0.01 4.31 -13.47
CA ARG A 233 0.51 5.50 -14.19
C ARG A 233 1.03 5.16 -15.58
N ARG A 234 1.81 4.08 -15.69
CA ARG A 234 2.32 3.60 -16.97
C ARG A 234 1.18 3.15 -17.88
N ALA A 235 0.25 2.36 -17.36
CA ALA A 235 -0.92 1.90 -18.12
C ALA A 235 -1.73 3.09 -18.66
N ARG A 236 -1.99 4.10 -17.81
CA ARG A 236 -2.68 5.32 -18.22
C ARG A 236 -1.93 6.08 -19.30
N ALA A 237 -0.62 6.28 -19.15
CA ALA A 237 0.19 6.96 -20.16
C ALA A 237 0.18 6.24 -21.52
N GLU A 238 0.30 4.91 -21.52
CA GLU A 238 0.25 4.11 -22.75
C GLU A 238 -1.11 4.16 -23.44
N ILE A 239 -2.22 4.14 -22.68
CA ILE A 239 -3.58 4.28 -23.25
C ILE A 239 -3.80 5.68 -23.81
N LEU A 240 -3.40 6.73 -23.08
CA LEU A 240 -3.59 8.12 -23.52
C LEU A 240 -2.71 8.50 -24.72
N ALA A 241 -1.58 7.81 -24.93
CA ALA A 241 -0.73 8.01 -26.10
C ALA A 241 -1.27 7.31 -27.37
N GLY A 242 -2.25 6.40 -27.23
CA GLY A 242 -2.84 5.68 -28.35
C GLY A 242 -3.81 6.54 -29.16
N PRO A 243 -3.91 6.30 -30.49
CA PRO A 243 -4.93 6.95 -31.30
C PRO A 243 -6.33 6.51 -30.82
N GLY A 244 -7.24 7.47 -30.65
CA GLY A 244 -8.62 7.20 -30.22
C GLY A 244 -8.79 6.96 -28.72
N ALA A 245 -7.88 7.44 -27.87
CA ALA A 245 -8.06 7.41 -26.42
C ALA A 245 -9.37 8.12 -26.01
N PRO A 246 -10.30 7.46 -25.29
CA PRO A 246 -11.55 8.08 -24.87
C PRO A 246 -11.31 9.28 -23.94
N ALA A 247 -12.10 10.34 -24.13
CA ALA A 247 -12.12 11.48 -23.21
C ALA A 247 -12.94 11.20 -21.95
N ASP A 248 -13.97 10.34 -22.06
CA ASP A 248 -14.81 9.96 -20.94
C ASP A 248 -14.09 9.02 -19.96
N ALA A 249 -14.23 9.30 -18.67
CA ALA A 249 -13.55 8.54 -17.63
C ALA A 249 -14.14 7.13 -17.45
N ALA A 250 -15.44 6.94 -17.67
CA ALA A 250 -16.08 5.63 -17.53
C ALA A 250 -15.63 4.66 -18.63
N GLU A 251 -15.35 5.18 -19.84
CA GLU A 251 -14.77 4.40 -20.94
C GLU A 251 -13.26 4.19 -20.80
N LEU A 252 -12.55 5.21 -20.29
CA LEU A 252 -11.10 5.18 -20.15
C LEU A 252 -10.63 4.19 -19.06
N ARG A 253 -11.28 4.16 -17.89
CA ARG A 253 -10.86 3.35 -16.74
C ARG A 253 -10.76 1.84 -17.04
N PRO A 254 -11.74 1.18 -17.70
CA PRO A 254 -11.63 -0.23 -18.07
C PRO A 254 -10.44 -0.54 -19.00
N LEU A 255 -10.08 0.38 -19.90
CA LEU A 255 -8.91 0.22 -20.77
C LEU A 255 -7.62 0.24 -19.94
N ILE A 256 -7.51 1.19 -19.01
CA ILE A 256 -6.37 1.30 -18.10
C ILE A 256 -6.28 0.05 -17.20
N TRP A 257 -7.39 -0.41 -16.61
CA TRP A 257 -7.40 -1.63 -15.80
C TRP A 257 -6.94 -2.87 -16.55
N ARG A 258 -7.43 -3.07 -17.78
CA ARG A 258 -6.98 -4.17 -18.63
C ARG A 258 -5.49 -4.09 -18.92
N ARG A 259 -4.99 -2.88 -19.23
CA ARG A 259 -3.57 -2.67 -19.50
C ARG A 259 -2.70 -2.84 -18.25
N HIS A 260 -3.14 -2.33 -17.11
CA HIS A 260 -2.54 -2.55 -15.80
C HIS A 260 -2.36 -4.05 -15.52
N GLY A 261 -3.44 -4.82 -15.66
CA GLY A 261 -3.42 -6.27 -15.47
C GLY A 261 -2.48 -6.98 -16.46
N ALA A 262 -2.41 -6.53 -17.72
CA ALA A 262 -1.47 -7.07 -18.70
C ALA A 262 0.00 -6.81 -18.31
N ILE A 263 0.32 -5.60 -17.86
CA ILE A 263 1.67 -5.26 -17.36
C ILE A 263 2.00 -6.10 -16.12
N GLY A 264 1.03 -6.25 -15.20
CA GLY A 264 1.16 -7.09 -14.01
C GLY A 264 1.49 -8.53 -14.36
N ARG A 265 0.68 -9.17 -15.21
CA ARG A 265 0.90 -10.55 -15.67
C ARG A 265 2.26 -10.74 -16.35
N GLY A 266 2.63 -9.84 -17.27
CA GLY A 266 3.94 -9.90 -17.93
C GLY A 266 5.12 -9.77 -16.96
N ARG A 267 4.94 -9.07 -15.84
CA ARG A 267 5.95 -8.99 -14.77
C ARG A 267 5.97 -10.24 -13.89
N SER A 268 4.81 -10.77 -13.47
CA SER A 268 4.75 -11.98 -12.65
C SER A 268 5.38 -13.18 -13.36
N ARG A 269 5.37 -13.19 -14.70
CA ARG A 269 6.08 -14.17 -15.51
C ARG A 269 7.59 -14.02 -15.54
N ARG A 270 8.22 -13.02 -14.90
CA ARG A 270 9.69 -12.92 -14.86
C ARG A 270 10.25 -13.68 -13.66
N VAL A 271 11.36 -14.39 -13.84
CA VAL A 271 12.00 -15.18 -12.78
C VAL A 271 12.37 -14.32 -11.56
N ARG A 272 12.81 -13.08 -11.76
CA ARG A 272 13.12 -12.11 -10.68
C ARG A 272 11.94 -11.71 -9.80
N ASN A 273 10.71 -11.99 -10.24
CA ASN A 273 9.50 -11.70 -9.47
C ASN A 273 8.85 -12.98 -8.92
N CYS A 274 9.47 -14.14 -9.13
CA CYS A 274 8.98 -15.43 -8.64
C CYS A 274 9.33 -15.59 -7.16
N ARG A 275 8.33 -15.81 -6.30
CA ARG A 275 8.52 -15.85 -4.84
C ARG A 275 9.39 -17.01 -4.34
N PRO A 276 9.27 -18.24 -4.88
CA PRO A 276 10.17 -19.33 -4.53
C PRO A 276 11.65 -19.04 -4.76
N LEU A 277 11.98 -18.15 -5.70
CA LEU A 277 13.36 -17.86 -6.07
C LEU A 277 13.95 -16.73 -5.23
N GLY A 278 15.12 -16.98 -4.63
CA GLY A 278 15.92 -15.95 -4.01
C GLY A 278 16.36 -14.88 -5.02
N ARG A 279 16.63 -13.65 -4.55
CA ARG A 279 17.09 -12.56 -5.43
C ARG A 279 18.39 -12.89 -6.17
N ALA A 280 19.31 -13.58 -5.51
CA ALA A 280 20.58 -13.99 -6.10
C ALA A 280 20.37 -15.03 -7.21
N ASP A 281 19.57 -16.05 -6.92
CA ASP A 281 19.28 -17.13 -7.87
C ASP A 281 18.52 -16.62 -9.10
N ALA A 282 17.54 -15.76 -8.89
CA ALA A 282 16.83 -15.15 -10.00
C ALA A 282 17.72 -14.25 -10.86
N ALA A 283 18.65 -13.51 -10.27
CA ALA A 283 19.64 -12.73 -11.02
C ALA A 283 20.59 -13.63 -11.81
N ALA A 284 21.02 -14.75 -11.23
CA ALA A 284 21.86 -15.73 -11.90
C ALA A 284 21.13 -16.41 -13.07
N LEU A 285 19.84 -16.71 -12.92
CA LEU A 285 18.99 -17.22 -14.00
C LEU A 285 18.82 -16.20 -15.13
N GLU A 286 18.58 -14.92 -14.80
CA GLU A 286 18.50 -13.86 -15.81
C GLU A 286 19.83 -13.71 -16.57
N ALA A 287 20.98 -13.79 -15.88
CA ALA A 287 22.30 -13.76 -16.50
C ALA A 287 22.58 -15.00 -17.37
N ALA A 288 22.04 -16.16 -16.99
CA ALA A 288 22.07 -17.40 -17.77
C ALA A 288 21.04 -17.44 -18.92
N GLY A 289 20.33 -16.34 -19.18
CA GLY A 289 19.36 -16.23 -20.29
C GLY A 289 17.94 -16.71 -19.97
N VAL A 290 17.67 -17.15 -18.74
CA VAL A 290 16.34 -17.60 -18.29
C VAL A 290 15.59 -16.42 -17.69
N GLN A 291 14.96 -15.60 -18.54
CA GLN A 291 14.32 -14.35 -18.09
C GLN A 291 12.87 -14.53 -17.58
N THR A 292 12.20 -15.60 -18.00
CA THR A 292 10.76 -15.82 -17.72
C THR A 292 10.49 -17.20 -17.13
N LEU A 293 9.38 -17.31 -16.39
CA LEU A 293 8.84 -18.57 -15.89
C LEU A 293 8.45 -19.51 -17.02
N ASP A 294 7.99 -18.98 -18.16
CA ASP A 294 7.72 -19.79 -19.36
C ASP A 294 9.03 -20.42 -19.89
N THR A 295 10.14 -19.66 -19.87
CA THR A 295 11.47 -20.17 -20.26
C THR A 295 11.96 -21.20 -19.26
N LEU A 296 11.80 -20.92 -17.95
CA LEU A 296 12.17 -21.84 -16.88
C LEU A 296 11.38 -23.15 -16.94
N ALA A 297 10.06 -23.08 -17.15
CA ALA A 297 9.19 -24.25 -17.30
C ALA A 297 9.56 -25.08 -18.54
N ARG A 298 9.91 -24.41 -19.65
CA ARG A 298 10.33 -25.08 -20.89
C ARG A 298 11.63 -25.89 -20.73
N ILE A 299 12.60 -25.38 -19.99
CA ILE A 299 13.88 -26.08 -19.77
C ILE A 299 13.82 -27.06 -18.59
N GLY A 300 12.95 -26.80 -17.62
CA GLY A 300 12.78 -27.62 -16.42
C GLY A 300 13.76 -27.27 -15.29
N ALA A 301 13.41 -27.67 -14.06
CA ALA A 301 14.17 -27.33 -12.85
C ALA A 301 15.59 -27.90 -12.83
N VAL A 302 15.79 -29.14 -13.31
CA VAL A 302 17.11 -29.79 -13.36
C VAL A 302 18.04 -29.10 -14.35
N GLU A 303 17.54 -28.75 -15.54
CA GLU A 303 18.35 -28.04 -16.54
C GLU A 303 18.73 -26.64 -16.07
N ALA A 304 17.79 -25.91 -15.46
CA ALA A 304 18.06 -24.62 -14.85
C ALA A 304 19.11 -24.72 -13.73
N TYR A 305 19.04 -25.75 -12.90
CA TYR A 305 20.03 -26.02 -11.85
C TYR A 305 21.43 -26.27 -12.45
N LEU A 306 21.52 -27.05 -13.53
CA LEU A 306 22.77 -27.33 -14.23
C LEU A 306 23.36 -26.07 -14.89
N LEU A 307 22.53 -25.25 -15.54
CA LEU A 307 22.95 -23.96 -16.11
C LEU A 307 23.61 -23.05 -15.05
N LEU A 308 23.00 -22.96 -13.85
CA LEU A 308 23.55 -22.17 -12.76
C LEU A 308 24.86 -22.74 -12.23
N ARG A 309 24.94 -24.08 -12.08
CA ARG A 309 26.15 -24.77 -11.65
C ARG A 309 27.30 -24.54 -12.63
N ASP A 310 27.03 -24.64 -13.93
CA ASP A 310 28.03 -24.51 -14.99
C ASP A 310 28.47 -23.04 -15.15
N ALA A 311 27.59 -22.09 -14.81
CA ALA A 311 27.91 -20.67 -14.63
C ALA A 311 28.71 -20.35 -13.35
N ARG A 312 29.29 -21.37 -12.69
CA ARG A 312 30.10 -21.27 -11.46
C ARG A 312 29.35 -20.77 -10.23
N CYS A 313 28.02 -20.82 -10.23
CA CYS A 313 27.28 -20.78 -8.97
C CYS A 313 27.49 -22.12 -8.25
N ARG A 314 27.43 -22.13 -6.90
CA ARG A 314 27.41 -23.37 -6.12
C ARG A 314 25.98 -23.62 -5.64
N PRO A 315 25.08 -24.08 -6.53
CA PRO A 315 23.69 -24.28 -6.15
C PRO A 315 23.57 -25.48 -5.21
N ASP A 316 22.76 -25.34 -4.16
CA ASP A 316 22.44 -26.42 -3.21
C ASP A 316 21.12 -27.11 -3.59
N GLU A 317 20.78 -28.20 -2.91
CA GLU A 317 19.51 -28.91 -3.17
C GLU A 317 18.28 -28.04 -2.87
N ALA A 318 18.41 -27.07 -1.95
CA ALA A 318 17.32 -26.13 -1.64
C ALA A 318 16.96 -25.27 -2.86
N LEU A 319 17.95 -24.91 -3.69
CA LEU A 319 17.69 -24.25 -4.95
C LEU A 319 16.92 -25.14 -5.93
N LEU A 320 17.22 -26.45 -6.00
CA LEU A 320 16.49 -27.37 -6.88
C LEU A 320 15.00 -27.43 -6.52
N TRP A 321 14.66 -27.40 -5.24
CA TRP A 321 13.27 -27.31 -4.78
C TRP A 321 12.63 -25.98 -5.12
N SER A 322 13.38 -24.89 -5.00
CA SER A 322 12.91 -23.54 -5.32
C SER A 322 12.63 -23.38 -6.82
N LEU A 323 13.45 -23.99 -7.67
CA LEU A 323 13.26 -24.05 -9.13
C LEU A 323 12.03 -24.89 -9.49
N GLU A 324 11.85 -26.07 -8.89
CA GLU A 324 10.66 -26.90 -9.14
C GLU A 324 9.39 -26.20 -8.68
N ALA A 325 9.41 -25.59 -7.50
CA ALA A 325 8.29 -24.80 -6.99
C ALA A 325 7.95 -23.62 -7.92
N ALA A 326 8.96 -22.97 -8.51
CA ALA A 326 8.76 -21.93 -9.50
C ALA A 326 8.13 -22.44 -10.81
N VAL A 327 8.49 -23.65 -11.25
CA VAL A 327 7.89 -24.31 -12.43
C VAL A 327 6.45 -24.75 -12.15
N ALA A 328 6.21 -25.35 -10.99
CA ALA A 328 4.91 -25.89 -10.58
C ALA A 328 3.93 -24.82 -10.05
N GLY A 329 4.41 -23.60 -9.77
CA GLY A 329 3.60 -22.53 -9.18
C GLY A 329 3.25 -22.76 -7.71
N THR A 330 4.07 -23.50 -6.96
CA THR A 330 3.85 -23.87 -5.55
C THR A 330 4.92 -23.27 -4.63
N GLY A 331 4.85 -23.52 -3.31
CA GLY A 331 5.93 -23.20 -2.38
C GLY A 331 7.04 -24.26 -2.40
N PRO A 332 8.32 -23.92 -2.11
CA PRO A 332 9.42 -24.90 -2.03
C PRO A 332 9.15 -26.04 -1.02
N GLY A 333 8.44 -25.73 0.08
CA GLY A 333 8.02 -26.71 1.08
C GLY A 333 6.97 -27.70 0.58
N ASP A 334 6.21 -27.32 -0.45
CA ASP A 334 5.08 -28.09 -0.97
C ASP A 334 5.48 -29.07 -2.09
N VAL A 335 6.76 -29.07 -2.50
CA VAL A 335 7.27 -30.02 -3.48
C VAL A 335 7.23 -31.43 -2.87
N PRO A 336 6.41 -32.37 -3.40
CA PRO A 336 6.20 -33.67 -2.78
C PRO A 336 7.49 -34.49 -2.65
N PRO A 337 7.66 -35.30 -1.60
CA PRO A 337 8.87 -36.12 -1.41
C PRO A 337 9.20 -37.04 -2.60
N GLY A 338 8.18 -37.62 -3.23
CA GLY A 338 8.36 -38.45 -4.44
C GLY A 338 8.96 -37.67 -5.60
N ARG A 339 8.47 -36.43 -5.82
CA ARG A 339 8.98 -35.53 -6.85
C ARG A 339 10.41 -35.09 -6.56
N ARG A 340 10.74 -34.85 -5.29
CA ARG A 340 12.12 -34.54 -4.87
C ARG A 340 13.09 -35.68 -5.23
N ALA A 341 12.69 -36.91 -4.96
CA ALA A 341 13.50 -38.09 -5.30
C ALA A 341 13.68 -38.26 -6.82
N GLU A 342 12.67 -37.95 -7.63
CA GLU A 342 12.78 -37.94 -9.10
C GLU A 342 13.79 -36.92 -9.60
N LEU A 343 13.70 -35.68 -9.12
CA LEU A 343 14.60 -34.59 -9.53
C LEU A 343 16.07 -34.91 -9.20
N LEU A 344 16.33 -35.52 -8.04
CA LEU A 344 17.69 -35.96 -7.67
C LEU A 344 18.18 -37.11 -8.55
N ARG A 345 17.33 -38.07 -8.92
CA ARG A 345 17.70 -39.14 -9.86
C ARG A 345 18.00 -38.59 -11.25
N GLU A 346 17.19 -37.65 -11.73
CA GLU A 346 17.39 -36.98 -13.01
C GLU A 346 18.70 -36.19 -13.00
N LEU A 347 18.97 -35.42 -11.94
CA LEU A 347 20.22 -34.69 -11.74
C LEU A 347 21.42 -35.65 -11.71
N ALA A 348 21.35 -36.74 -10.96
CA ALA A 348 22.42 -37.75 -10.92
C ALA A 348 22.69 -38.36 -12.30
N THR A 349 21.63 -38.60 -13.09
CA THR A 349 21.75 -39.14 -14.45
C THR A 349 22.44 -38.16 -15.39
N ARG A 350 22.04 -36.88 -15.38
CA ARG A 350 22.63 -35.85 -16.25
C ARG A 350 24.05 -35.44 -15.85
N THR A 351 24.45 -35.71 -14.61
CA THR A 351 25.78 -35.34 -14.10
C THR A 351 26.80 -36.47 -14.17
N ARG A 352 26.37 -37.70 -14.45
CA ARG A 352 27.27 -38.80 -14.83
C ARG A 352 27.90 -38.48 -16.18
N ARG A 353 29.22 -38.20 -16.17
CA ARG A 353 30.03 -38.11 -17.39
C ARG A 353 29.84 -39.38 -18.25
N PRO A 354 29.68 -39.29 -19.58
CA PRO A 354 29.89 -40.46 -20.42
C PRO A 354 31.34 -40.92 -20.21
N GLY A 355 31.51 -42.15 -19.76
CA GLY A 355 32.83 -42.75 -19.58
C GLY A 355 33.61 -42.66 -20.89
N ARG A 356 34.84 -42.14 -20.83
CA ARG A 356 35.83 -42.26 -21.90
C ARG A 356 35.86 -43.74 -22.31
N ALA A 357 35.50 -44.07 -23.55
CA ALA A 357 35.71 -45.40 -24.08
C ALA A 357 37.20 -45.74 -23.94
N PRO A 358 37.57 -46.94 -23.44
CA PRO A 358 38.96 -47.35 -23.44
C PRO A 358 39.39 -47.50 -24.90
N GLY A 359 40.38 -46.72 -25.31
CA GLY A 359 41.00 -46.86 -26.61
C GLY A 359 41.51 -48.29 -26.79
N ARG A 360 41.15 -48.89 -27.92
CA ARG A 360 41.84 -50.05 -28.49
C ARG A 360 42.59 -49.60 -29.72
#